data_AF-A0A1A8H1A4-F1
#
_entry.id   AF-A0A1A8H1A4-F1
#
_cell.length_a   1.000
_cell.length_b   1.000
_cell.length_c   1.000
_cell.angle_alpha   90.00
_cell.angle_beta   90.00
_cell.angle_gamma   90.00
#
_symmetry.space_group_name_H-M   'P 1'
#
loop_
_entity.id
_entity.type
_entity.pdbx_description
1 polymer ?
#
loop_
_entity_poly.entity_id
_entity_poly.type
_entity_poly.pdbx_seq_one_letter_code
_entity_poly.pdbx_strand_id
1 'polypeptide(L)'
;MGYLTRYYSQLSQFFNFISKKFIKLKGNFLSFLISLFIGFFFGNLFGTIVDSIRQLNVADSFLILLLLLFNEFINFNIYSNYKKKINTASKIKKLNFLNAFKIGFLLGIFIDSFKVGS
;
A
#
# COMPACT_ATOMS: atom_id res chain seq x y z
N MET A 1 30.28 34.43 -15.39
CA MET A 1 29.07 33.90 -16.06
C MET A 1 29.02 32.36 -16.18
N GLY A 2 30.15 31.64 -16.33
CA GLY A 2 30.13 30.17 -16.50
C GLY A 2 29.68 29.32 -15.29
N TYR A 3 29.74 29.85 -14.06
CA TYR A 3 29.28 29.12 -12.87
C TYR A 3 27.75 29.08 -12.76
N LEU A 4 27.07 30.20 -13.10
CA LEU A 4 25.61 30.29 -13.12
C LEU A 4 25.00 29.32 -14.14
N THR A 5 25.62 29.16 -15.31
CA THR A 5 25.17 28.20 -16.33
C THR A 5 25.34 26.74 -15.89
N ARG A 6 26.39 26.41 -15.11
CA ARG A 6 26.56 25.06 -14.52
C ARG A 6 25.47 24.74 -13.49
N TYR A 7 25.18 25.64 -12.55
CA TYR A 7 24.11 25.44 -11.58
C TYR A 7 22.75 25.28 -12.26
N TYR A 8 22.45 26.13 -13.25
CA TYR A 8 21.22 26.00 -14.03
C TYR A 8 21.11 24.65 -14.74
N SER A 9 22.23 24.14 -15.29
CA SER A 9 22.25 22.83 -15.96
C SER A 9 22.01 21.66 -15.01
N GLN A 10 22.54 21.71 -13.78
CA GLN A 10 22.31 20.69 -12.76
C GLN A 10 20.86 20.72 -12.27
N LEU A 11 20.31 21.92 -12.07
CA LEU A 11 18.92 22.11 -11.69
C LEU A 11 17.96 21.57 -12.76
N SER A 12 18.24 21.84 -14.04
CA SER A 12 17.42 21.34 -15.15
C SER A 12 17.50 19.82 -15.30
N GLN A 13 18.68 19.21 -15.07
CA GLN A 13 18.82 17.76 -15.04
C GLN A 13 18.01 17.13 -13.90
N PHE A 14 18.02 17.75 -12.72
CA PHE A 14 17.21 17.31 -11.59
C PHE A 14 15.71 17.40 -11.88
N PHE A 15 15.24 18.51 -12.43
CA PHE A 15 13.83 18.64 -12.85
C PHE A 15 13.46 17.65 -13.94
N ASN A 16 14.35 17.38 -14.90
CA ASN A 16 14.14 16.36 -15.94
C ASN A 16 14.10 14.94 -15.38
N PHE A 17 14.87 14.65 -14.33
CA PHE A 17 14.79 13.38 -13.62
C PHE A 17 13.46 13.21 -12.88
N ILE A 18 13.01 14.27 -12.21
CA ILE A 18 11.72 14.31 -11.52
C ILE A 18 10.58 14.12 -12.52
N SER A 19 10.56 14.87 -13.62
CA SER A 19 9.50 14.80 -14.62
C SER A 19 9.39 13.41 -15.24
N LYS A 20 10.53 12.78 -15.57
CA LYS A 20 10.57 11.39 -16.05
C LYS A 20 9.97 10.40 -15.04
N LYS A 21 10.26 10.56 -13.74
CA LYS A 21 9.66 9.73 -12.69
C LYS A 21 8.16 9.96 -12.56
N PHE A 22 7.69 11.20 -12.62
CA PHE A 22 6.26 11.54 -12.57
C PHE A 22 5.46 10.94 -13.73
N ILE A 23 6.00 11.00 -14.95
CA ILE A 23 5.36 10.40 -16.14
C ILE A 23 5.22 8.88 -15.95
N LYS A 24 6.24 8.22 -15.41
CA LYS A 24 6.21 6.77 -15.12
C LYS A 24 5.19 6.41 -14.02
N LEU A 25 5.03 7.27 -13.02
CA LEU A 25 4.04 7.10 -11.94
C LEU A 25 2.60 7.26 -12.45
N LYS A 26 2.35 8.26 -13.31
CA LYS A 26 1.01 8.61 -13.81
C LYS A 26 0.26 7.42 -14.41
N GLY A 27 0.95 6.54 -15.15
CA GLY A 27 0.33 5.41 -15.83
C GLY A 27 -0.32 4.36 -14.91
N ASN A 28 0.16 4.22 -13.67
CA ASN A 28 -0.37 3.25 -12.70
C ASN A 28 -1.05 3.90 -11.49
N PHE A 29 -1.00 5.23 -11.40
CA PHE A 29 -1.47 5.99 -10.22
C PHE A 29 -2.97 5.78 -9.96
N LEU A 30 -3.80 5.80 -11.01
CA LEU A 30 -5.24 5.61 -10.86
C LEU A 30 -5.58 4.21 -10.31
N SER A 31 -4.97 3.17 -10.88
CA SER A 31 -5.17 1.79 -10.42
C SER A 31 -4.69 1.59 -8.99
N PHE A 32 -3.58 2.23 -8.61
CA PHE A 32 -3.08 2.24 -7.25
C PHE A 32 -4.06 2.91 -6.28
N LEU A 33 -4.57 4.10 -6.61
CA LEU A 33 -5.56 4.82 -5.79
C LEU A 33 -6.84 4.01 -5.59
N ILE A 34 -7.39 3.45 -6.67
CA ILE A 34 -8.60 2.62 -6.60
C ILE A 34 -8.37 1.42 -5.67
N SER A 35 -7.22 0.75 -5.81
CA SER A 35 -6.86 -0.38 -4.94
C SER A 35 -6.74 0.02 -3.47
N LEU A 36 -6.14 1.18 -3.21
CA LEU A 36 -5.99 1.75 -1.87
C LEU A 36 -7.36 2.05 -1.25
N PHE A 37 -8.27 2.68 -1.99
CA PHE A 37 -9.63 2.97 -1.52
C PHE A 37 -10.45 1.70 -1.28
N ILE A 38 -10.33 0.71 -2.16
CA ILE A 38 -10.97 -0.59 -1.96
C ILE A 38 -10.45 -1.23 -0.67
N GLY A 39 -9.13 -1.26 -0.47
CA GLY A 39 -8.52 -1.76 0.76
C GLY A 39 -9.05 -1.02 2.00
N PHE A 40 -9.09 0.31 1.95
CA PHE A 40 -9.61 1.15 3.03
C PHE A 40 -11.06 0.83 3.39
N PHE A 41 -11.92 0.68 2.37
CA PHE A 41 -13.32 0.30 2.57
C PHE A 41 -13.44 -1.07 3.26
N PHE A 42 -12.67 -2.07 2.83
CA PHE A 42 -12.64 -3.37 3.49
C PHE A 42 -12.08 -3.32 4.92
N GLY A 43 -11.11 -2.45 5.19
CA GLY A 43 -10.58 -2.24 6.54
C GLY A 43 -11.65 -1.72 7.50
N ASN A 44 -12.48 -0.77 7.06
CA ASN A 44 -13.59 -0.26 7.87
C ASN A 44 -14.70 -1.32 8.06
N LEU A 45 -15.02 -2.11 7.03
CA LEU A 45 -15.94 -3.24 7.19
C LEU A 45 -15.40 -4.27 8.20
N PHE A 46 -14.09 -4.50 8.21
CA PHE A 46 -13.47 -5.41 9.16
C PHE A 46 -13.68 -4.97 10.61
N GLY A 47 -13.63 -3.67 10.90
CA GLY A 47 -13.95 -3.15 12.24
C GLY A 47 -15.36 -3.55 12.72
N THR A 48 -16.37 -3.41 11.86
CA THR A 48 -17.75 -3.84 12.20
C THR A 48 -17.87 -5.37 12.42
N ILE A 49 -17.07 -6.16 11.69
CA ILE A 49 -17.01 -7.61 11.86
C ILE A 49 -16.31 -7.96 13.18
N VAL A 50 -15.26 -7.24 13.55
CA VAL A 50 -14.54 -7.42 14.81
C VAL A 50 -15.46 -7.19 16.01
N ASP A 51 -16.28 -6.14 15.99
CA ASP A 51 -17.26 -5.90 17.05
C ASP A 51 -18.30 -7.03 17.15
N SER A 52 -18.70 -7.60 16.01
CA SER A 52 -19.58 -8.78 15.98
C SER A 52 -18.88 -10.03 16.55
N ILE A 53 -17.58 -10.21 16.28
CA ILE A 53 -16.77 -11.32 16.81
C ILE A 53 -16.54 -11.17 18.33
N ARG A 54 -16.41 -9.94 18.84
CA ARG A 54 -16.31 -9.68 20.29
C ARG A 54 -17.53 -10.17 21.04
N GLN A 55 -18.74 -10.10 20.46
CA GLN A 55 -19.95 -10.67 21.06
C GLN A 55 -19.89 -12.19 21.22
N LEU A 56 -19.05 -12.88 20.43
CA LEU A 56 -18.82 -14.32 20.51
C LEU A 56 -17.74 -14.70 21.54
N ASN A 57 -17.30 -13.76 22.38
CA ASN A 57 -16.31 -13.97 23.45
C ASN A 57 -14.93 -14.46 22.97
N VAL A 58 -14.55 -14.13 21.73
CA VAL A 58 -13.21 -14.40 21.21
C VAL A 58 -12.20 -13.42 21.82
N ALA A 59 -11.05 -13.93 22.28
CA ALA A 59 -9.99 -13.10 22.83
C ALA A 59 -9.38 -12.16 21.76
N ASP A 60 -9.19 -10.89 22.10
CA ASP A 60 -8.58 -9.88 21.20
C ASP A 60 -7.17 -10.28 20.72
N SER A 61 -6.42 -11.02 21.55
CA SER A 61 -5.13 -11.59 21.17
C SER A 61 -5.21 -12.52 19.96
N PHE A 62 -6.32 -13.26 19.81
CA PHE A 62 -6.54 -14.13 18.66
C PHE A 62 -6.79 -13.32 17.38
N LEU A 63 -7.54 -12.21 17.49
CA LEU A 63 -7.77 -11.29 16.38
C LEU A 63 -6.47 -10.63 15.91
N ILE A 64 -5.64 -10.15 16.84
CA ILE A 64 -4.33 -9.57 16.52
C ILE A 64 -3.42 -10.60 15.84
N LEU A 65 -3.39 -11.84 16.34
CA LEU A 65 -2.61 -12.92 15.75
C LEU A 65 -3.07 -13.24 14.32
N LEU A 66 -4.39 -13.30 14.09
CA LEU A 66 -4.96 -13.51 12.76
C LEU A 66 -4.59 -12.38 11.80
N LEU A 67 -4.58 -11.13 12.29
CA LEU A 67 -4.20 -9.95 11.51
C LEU A 67 -2.71 -9.98 11.14
N LEU A 68 -1.84 -10.36 12.08
CA LEU A 68 -0.41 -10.56 11.82
C LEU A 68 -0.17 -11.65 10.79
N LEU A 69 -0.82 -12.81 10.92
CA LEU A 69 -0.70 -13.91 9.96
C LEU A 69 -1.19 -13.52 8.56
N PHE A 70 -2.30 -12.78 8.48
CA PHE A 70 -2.79 -12.25 7.20
C PHE A 70 -1.76 -11.30 6.56
N ASN A 71 -1.13 -10.44 7.36
CA ASN A 71 -0.13 -9.49 6.89
C ASN A 71 1.17 -10.18 6.43
N GLU A 72 1.61 -11.18 7.17
CA GLU A 72 2.72 -12.08 6.85
C GLU A 72 2.44 -12.83 5.53
N PHE A 73 1.23 -13.36 5.37
CA PHE A 73 0.82 -14.09 4.16
C PHE A 73 0.88 -13.20 2.91
N ILE A 74 0.36 -11.96 2.97
CA ILE A 74 0.47 -11.03 1.85
C ILE A 74 1.94 -10.69 1.57
N ASN A 75 2.74 -10.43 2.60
CA ASN A 75 4.16 -10.14 2.46
C ASN A 75 4.91 -11.29 1.81
N PHE A 76 4.68 -12.52 2.26
CA PHE A 76 5.28 -13.72 1.69
C PHE A 76 4.94 -13.82 0.19
N ASN A 77 3.69 -13.58 -0.19
CA ASN A 77 3.27 -13.61 -1.59
C ASN A 77 3.96 -12.53 -2.45
N ILE A 78 4.16 -11.33 -1.91
CA ILE A 78 4.88 -10.25 -2.61
C ILE A 78 6.37 -10.61 -2.76
N TYR A 79 7.00 -11.00 -1.65
CA TYR A 79 8.45 -11.22 -1.59
C TYR A 79 8.90 -12.49 -2.33
N SER A 80 8.13 -13.57 -2.21
CA SER A 80 8.38 -14.84 -2.91
C SER A 80 8.38 -14.65 -4.44
N ASN A 81 7.47 -13.80 -4.94
CA ASN A 81 7.41 -13.49 -6.37
C ASN A 81 8.55 -12.56 -6.84
N TYR A 82 9.05 -11.68 -5.98
CA TYR A 82 10.22 -10.84 -6.27
C TYR A 82 11.49 -11.71 -6.42
N LYS A 83 11.66 -12.71 -5.54
CA LYS A 83 12.81 -13.62 -5.56
C LYS A 83 12.82 -14.55 -6.78
N LYS A 84 11.65 -14.97 -7.28
CA LYS A 84 11.54 -15.91 -8.40
C LYS A 84 11.92 -15.33 -9.78
N LYS A 85 12.23 -14.03 -9.92
CA LYS A 85 12.57 -13.38 -11.22
C LYS A 85 11.54 -13.61 -12.35
N ILE A 86 10.31 -13.99 -12.01
CA ILE A 86 9.22 -14.23 -12.97
C ILE A 86 8.67 -12.85 -13.40
N ASN A 87 9.26 -12.31 -14.46
CA ASN A 87 9.05 -10.95 -14.95
C ASN A 87 7.90 -10.84 -15.97
N THR A 88 6.70 -11.31 -15.63
CA THR A 88 5.54 -10.91 -16.43
C THR A 88 5.01 -9.57 -15.92
N ALA A 89 4.94 -8.56 -16.80
CA ALA A 89 4.50 -7.21 -16.45
C ALA A 89 3.11 -7.20 -15.77
N SER A 90 2.23 -8.13 -16.16
CA SER A 90 0.92 -8.35 -15.52
C SER A 90 1.03 -8.78 -14.06
N LYS A 91 1.97 -9.68 -13.72
CA LYS A 91 2.16 -10.16 -12.36
C LYS A 91 2.69 -9.06 -11.45
N ILE A 92 3.60 -8.22 -11.94
CA ILE A 92 4.09 -7.04 -11.20
C ILE A 92 2.94 -6.07 -10.90
N LYS A 93 2.06 -5.80 -11.88
CA LYS A 93 0.87 -4.97 -11.66
C LYS A 93 -0.05 -5.56 -10.58
N LYS A 94 -0.32 -6.87 -10.62
CA LYS A 94 -1.15 -7.56 -9.62
C LYS A 94 -0.53 -7.49 -8.22
N LEU A 95 0.78 -7.63 -8.09
CA LEU A 95 1.48 -7.51 -6.80
C LEU A 95 1.44 -6.09 -6.26
N ASN A 96 1.62 -5.08 -7.12
CA ASN A 96 1.49 -3.68 -6.72
C ASN A 96 0.05 -3.36 -6.29
N PHE A 97 -0.95 -3.95 -6.95
CA PHE A 97 -2.35 -3.86 -6.55
C PHE A 97 -2.58 -4.50 -5.17
N LEU A 98 -2.10 -5.73 -4.95
CA LEU A 98 -2.21 -6.39 -3.64
C LEU A 98 -1.54 -5.59 -2.53
N ASN A 99 -0.38 -4.97 -2.81
CA ASN A 99 0.31 -4.14 -1.84
C ASN A 99 -0.46 -2.84 -1.53
N ALA A 100 -1.02 -2.18 -2.55
CA ALA A 100 -1.86 -1.00 -2.38
C ALA A 100 -3.12 -1.31 -1.56
N PHE A 101 -3.78 -2.43 -1.86
CA PHE A 101 -4.91 -2.93 -1.10
C PHE A 101 -4.55 -3.18 0.36
N LYS A 102 -3.42 -3.86 0.62
CA LYS A 102 -2.92 -4.11 1.98
C LYS A 102 -2.71 -2.81 2.76
N ILE A 103 -2.09 -1.82 2.13
CA ILE A 103 -1.86 -0.50 2.76
C ILE A 103 -3.20 0.16 3.08
N GLY A 104 -4.14 0.17 2.14
CA GLY A 104 -5.50 0.68 2.36
C GLY A 104 -6.21 -0.03 3.52
N PHE A 105 -6.14 -1.36 3.55
CA PHE A 105 -6.76 -2.18 4.59
C PHE A 105 -6.24 -1.85 5.98
N LEU A 106 -4.91 -1.77 6.14
CA LEU A 106 -4.29 -1.40 7.41
C LEU A 106 -4.63 0.03 7.82
N LEU A 107 -4.71 0.97 6.86
CA LEU A 107 -5.14 2.34 7.13
C LEU A 107 -6.60 2.41 7.61
N GLY A 108 -7.49 1.61 7.04
CA GLY A 108 -8.90 1.53 7.46
C GLY A 108 -9.01 1.07 8.91
N ILE A 109 -8.35 -0.04 9.25
CA ILE A 109 -8.35 -0.58 10.61
C ILE A 109 -7.72 0.41 11.60
N PHE A 110 -6.63 1.05 11.21
CA PHE A 110 -5.99 2.09 12.02
C PHE A 110 -6.97 3.21 12.33
N ILE A 111 -7.63 3.79 11.31
CA ILE A 111 -8.58 4.88 11.50
C ILE A 111 -9.74 4.47 12.40
N ASP A 112 -10.30 3.27 12.21
CA ASP A 112 -11.42 2.79 13.02
C ASP A 112 -11.00 2.55 14.47
N SER A 113 -9.77 2.07 14.72
CA SER A 113 -9.23 1.93 16.09
C SER A 113 -9.10 3.27 16.82
N PHE A 114 -8.80 4.36 16.12
CA PHE A 114 -8.76 5.71 16.73
C PHE A 114 -10.15 6.25 17.05
N LYS A 115 -11.16 5.85 16.27
CA LYS A 115 -12.54 6.30 16.48
C LYS A 115 -13.14 5.82 17.80
N VAL A 116 -12.72 4.65 18.28
CA VAL A 116 -13.23 4.04 19.53
C VAL A 116 -12.42 4.51 20.76
N GLY A 117 -11.26 5.15 20.54
CA GLY A 117 -10.36 5.61 21.61
C GLY A 117 -10.49 7.08 22.02
N SER A 118 -11.34 7.87 21.34
CA SER A 118 -11.67 9.27 21.69
C SER A 118 -13.01 9.37 22.40
#